data_AF-A0A964D330-F1
#
_entry.id   AF-A0A964D330-F1
#
_cell.length_a   1.000
_cell.length_b   1.000
_cell.length_c   1.000
_cell.angle_alpha   90.00
_cell.angle_beta   90.00
_cell.angle_gamma   90.00
#
_symmetry.space_group_name_H-M   'P 1'
#
loop_
_entity.id
_entity.type
_entity.pdbx_description
1 polymer ?
#
loop_
_entity_poly.entity_id
_entity_poly.type
_entity_poly.pdbx_seq_one_letter_code
_entity_poly.pdbx_strand_id
1 'polypeptide(L)'
;MSLSPILSAKIIPLEPSQWLWRALEISSNTAVTTAKERSERIISPILLEFREKNHRQFSVFSGWAFDVDVSQGLHGECDFLLSGTPLNFEIKVPFFALRETKGGEIESCLPQCAAQMVAAQLFNERQKNSIPAVFGCVTSGVVWRFLKLKGNNLIIDDDVYYLDNLPLILGVLQKIVNLYK
;
A
#
# COMPACT_ATOMS: atom_id res chain seq x y z
N MET A 1 4.00 21.82 -8.06
CA MET A 1 2.54 21.66 -8.21
C MET A 1 2.34 20.17 -8.48
N SER A 2 1.56 19.46 -7.66
CA SER A 2 1.34 18.01 -7.85
C SER A 2 0.65 17.77 -9.20
N LEU A 3 1.13 16.81 -9.97
CA LEU A 3 0.53 16.40 -11.24
C LEU A 3 -0.37 15.17 -11.07
N SER A 4 -0.56 14.71 -9.83
CA SER A 4 -1.23 13.46 -9.53
C SER A 4 -2.64 13.35 -10.12
N PRO A 5 -2.88 12.43 -11.08
CA PRO A 5 -4.21 12.21 -11.65
C PRO A 5 -5.12 11.42 -10.70
N ILE A 6 -4.56 10.77 -9.67
CA ILE A 6 -5.31 9.94 -8.73
C ILE A 6 -5.76 10.72 -7.48
N LEU A 7 -5.11 11.84 -7.15
CA LEU A 7 -5.37 12.65 -5.95
C LEU A 7 -5.79 14.08 -6.32
N SER A 8 -7.03 14.26 -6.76
CA SER A 8 -7.63 15.52 -7.28
C SER A 8 -7.62 16.77 -6.37
N ALA A 9 -7.08 16.69 -5.16
CA ALA A 9 -7.08 17.79 -4.18
C ALA A 9 -5.74 17.84 -3.45
N LYS A 10 -5.38 19.01 -2.90
CA LYS A 10 -4.12 19.21 -2.17
C LYS A 10 -3.94 18.12 -1.10
N ILE A 11 -2.79 17.44 -1.14
CA ILE A 11 -2.42 16.47 -0.10
C ILE A 11 -2.00 17.26 1.14
N ILE A 12 -2.58 16.91 2.29
CA ILE A 12 -2.17 17.44 3.58
C ILE A 12 -1.14 16.46 4.14
N PRO A 13 0.13 16.87 4.32
CA PRO A 13 1.12 16.01 4.94
C PRO A 13 0.69 15.56 6.34
N LEU A 14 0.98 14.31 6.68
CA LEU A 14 0.67 13.74 7.99
C LEU A 14 1.97 13.48 8.74
N GLU A 15 2.20 14.21 9.83
CA GLU A 15 3.45 14.12 10.58
C GLU A 15 3.67 12.73 11.19
N PRO A 16 4.82 12.08 10.95
CA PRO A 16 5.23 10.86 11.63
C PRO A 16 5.45 11.11 13.12
N SER A 17 5.19 10.11 13.95
CA SER A 17 5.52 10.15 15.36
C SER A 17 7.02 9.95 15.60
N GLN A 18 7.46 10.26 16.82
CA GLN A 18 8.81 9.95 17.27
C GLN A 18 9.14 8.45 17.18
N TRP A 19 8.14 7.58 17.35
CA TRP A 19 8.33 6.13 17.24
C TRP A 19 8.78 5.72 15.84
N LEU A 20 8.11 6.21 14.79
CA LEU A 20 8.47 5.85 13.42
C LEU A 20 9.82 6.46 13.04
N TRP A 21 10.06 7.73 13.39
CA TRP A 21 11.36 8.35 13.15
C TRP A 21 12.49 7.55 13.81
N ARG A 22 12.30 7.13 15.07
CA ARG A 22 13.28 6.31 15.77
C ARG A 22 13.46 4.93 15.14
N ALA A 23 12.38 4.28 14.70
CA ALA A 23 12.44 2.98 14.05
C ALA A 23 13.23 3.04 12.72
N LEU A 24 13.00 4.07 11.91
CA LEU A 24 13.72 4.29 10.65
C LEU A 24 15.18 4.68 10.88
N GLU A 25 15.47 5.51 11.88
CA GLU A 25 16.83 5.86 12.28
C GLU A 25 17.64 4.62 12.69
N ILE A 26 17.10 3.79 13.59
CA ILE A 26 17.74 2.53 14.01
C ILE A 26 18.02 1.64 12.79
N SER A 27 17.07 1.55 11.87
CA SER A 27 17.20 0.73 10.66
C SER A 27 18.31 1.25 9.73
N SER A 28 18.43 2.58 9.60
CA SER A 28 19.45 3.24 8.76
C SER A 28 20.89 3.06 9.27
N ASN A 29 21.08 2.70 10.54
CA ASN A 29 22.40 2.39 11.12
C ASN A 29 22.96 1.03 10.67
N THR A 30 22.23 0.29 9.83
CA THR A 30 22.65 -0.99 9.26
C THR A 30 22.41 -0.99 7.76
N ALA A 31 23.19 -1.77 7.01
CA ALA A 31 22.91 -1.95 5.58
C ALA A 31 21.57 -2.68 5.40
N VAL A 32 20.62 -2.04 4.71
CA VAL A 32 19.34 -2.64 4.33
C VAL A 32 19.46 -3.05 2.86
N THR A 33 19.70 -4.33 2.60
CA THR A 33 20.13 -4.79 1.26
C THR A 33 19.11 -5.69 0.59
N THR A 34 18.41 -6.50 1.37
CA THR A 34 17.40 -7.44 0.84
C THR A 34 16.01 -6.83 0.83
N ALA A 35 15.13 -7.38 -0.02
CA ALA A 35 13.71 -7.02 -0.01
C ALA A 35 13.08 -7.29 1.37
N LYS A 36 13.42 -8.42 1.98
CA LYS A 36 12.93 -8.76 3.32
C LYS A 36 13.30 -7.72 4.38
N GLU A 37 14.55 -7.25 4.38
CA GLU A 37 14.96 -6.20 5.32
C GLU A 37 14.21 -4.88 5.08
N ARG A 38 13.98 -4.48 3.83
CA ARG A 38 13.20 -3.27 3.51
C ARG A 38 11.74 -3.40 3.94
N SER A 39 11.12 -4.55 3.66
CA SER A 39 9.79 -4.91 4.15
C SER A 39 9.70 -4.80 5.68
N GLU A 40 10.63 -5.40 6.41
CA GLU A 40 10.59 -5.47 7.88
C GLU A 40 10.99 -4.15 8.58
N ARG A 41 11.96 -3.43 8.01
CA ARG A 41 12.61 -2.29 8.69
C ARG A 41 12.15 -0.92 8.21
N ILE A 42 11.48 -0.85 7.04
CA ILE A 42 11.00 0.41 6.46
C ILE A 42 9.50 0.35 6.24
N ILE A 43 9.02 -0.56 5.39
CA ILE A 43 7.62 -0.58 4.94
C ILE A 43 6.68 -0.96 6.07
N SER A 44 6.98 -2.04 6.81
CA SER A 44 6.15 -2.51 7.92
C SER A 44 6.01 -1.45 9.03
N PRO A 45 7.08 -0.81 9.53
CA PRO A 45 6.95 0.29 10.49
C PRO A 45 6.05 1.43 10.02
N ILE A 46 6.18 1.85 8.74
CA ILE A 46 5.33 2.90 8.15
C ILE A 46 3.86 2.48 8.19
N LEU A 47 3.55 1.26 7.72
CA LEU A 47 2.18 0.76 7.67
C LEU A 47 1.58 0.54 9.07
N LEU A 48 2.39 0.10 10.05
CA LEU A 48 1.98 -0.08 11.43
C LEU A 48 1.68 1.25 12.11
N GLU A 49 2.56 2.26 12.01
CA GLU A 49 2.23 3.60 12.50
C GLU A 49 0.96 4.12 11.82
N PHE A 50 0.88 4.01 10.49
CA PHE A 50 -0.25 4.52 9.75
C PHE A 50 -1.58 3.90 10.21
N ARG A 51 -1.57 2.60 10.52
CA ARG A 51 -2.70 1.90 11.14
C ARG A 51 -3.02 2.43 12.54
N GLU A 52 -2.01 2.65 13.39
CA GLU A 52 -2.22 3.21 14.73
C GLU A 52 -2.81 4.62 14.68
N LYS A 53 -2.31 5.48 13.79
CA LYS A 53 -2.85 6.84 13.54
C LYS A 53 -4.29 6.84 13.05
N ASN A 54 -4.75 5.74 12.45
CA ASN A 54 -6.14 5.56 12.00
C ASN A 54 -6.96 4.71 12.99
N HIS A 55 -6.63 4.78 14.29
CA HIS A 55 -7.35 4.08 15.36
C HIS A 55 -7.58 2.59 15.08
N ARG A 56 -6.63 1.96 14.38
CA ARG A 56 -6.65 0.53 14.05
C ARG A 56 -7.87 0.09 13.23
N GLN A 57 -8.50 0.99 12.47
CA GLN A 57 -9.73 0.73 11.72
C GLN A 57 -9.57 -0.24 10.52
N PHE A 58 -8.33 -0.59 10.16
CA PHE A 58 -8.02 -1.58 9.14
C PHE A 58 -6.95 -2.56 9.62
N SER A 59 -6.81 -3.68 8.92
CA SER A 59 -5.77 -4.68 9.15
C SER A 59 -4.69 -4.60 8.08
N VAL A 60 -3.44 -4.88 8.46
CA VAL A 60 -2.29 -4.98 7.55
C VAL A 60 -1.90 -6.45 7.46
N PHE A 61 -1.96 -7.01 6.26
CA PHE A 61 -1.54 -8.37 5.95
C PHE A 61 -0.22 -8.31 5.20
N SER A 62 0.75 -9.12 5.61
CA SER A 62 2.08 -9.20 4.98
C SER A 62 2.48 -10.65 4.80
N GLY A 63 2.80 -11.05 3.56
CA GLY A 63 3.13 -12.45 3.23
C GLY A 63 1.93 -13.41 3.28
N TRP A 64 0.71 -12.92 3.11
CA TRP A 64 -0.49 -13.78 3.12
C TRP A 64 -0.79 -14.30 1.72
N ALA A 65 -1.20 -15.57 1.64
CA ALA A 65 -1.80 -16.11 0.42
C ALA A 65 -3.10 -15.36 0.11
N PHE A 66 -3.25 -14.93 -1.13
CA PHE A 66 -4.42 -14.21 -1.61
C PHE A 66 -4.90 -14.78 -2.95
N ASP A 67 -5.41 -16.00 -2.88
CA ASP A 67 -5.84 -16.80 -4.03
C ASP A 67 -7.32 -16.54 -4.35
N VAL A 68 -7.58 -15.58 -5.22
CA VAL A 68 -8.95 -15.16 -5.57
C VAL A 68 -9.48 -15.92 -6.78
N ASP A 69 -8.68 -16.05 -7.83
CA ASP A 69 -9.06 -16.79 -9.04
C ASP A 69 -7.82 -17.37 -9.74
N VAL A 70 -7.50 -18.62 -9.39
CA VAL A 70 -6.35 -19.34 -9.93
C VAL A 70 -6.43 -19.48 -11.46
N SER A 71 -7.63 -19.68 -12.00
CA SER A 71 -7.83 -19.85 -13.45
C SER A 71 -7.46 -18.62 -14.27
N GLN A 72 -7.58 -17.43 -13.66
CA GLN A 72 -7.20 -16.15 -14.25
C GLN A 72 -5.81 -15.66 -13.82
N GLY A 73 -5.05 -16.47 -13.09
CA GLY A 73 -3.74 -16.05 -12.55
C GLY A 73 -3.83 -15.05 -11.40
N LEU A 74 -5.02 -14.84 -10.80
CA LEU A 74 -5.26 -13.94 -9.68
C LEU A 74 -5.03 -14.68 -8.36
N HIS A 75 -3.80 -15.13 -8.15
CA HIS A 75 -3.38 -15.92 -7.00
C HIS A 75 -1.92 -15.62 -6.62
N GLY A 76 -1.51 -16.04 -5.42
CA GLY A 76 -0.17 -15.87 -4.89
C GLY A 76 -0.11 -15.05 -3.60
N GLU A 77 1.11 -14.84 -3.13
CA GLU A 77 1.39 -14.13 -1.88
C GLU A 77 1.43 -12.60 -2.09
N CYS A 78 0.74 -11.86 -1.21
CA CYS A 78 0.87 -10.41 -1.14
C CYS A 78 2.13 -10.00 -0.37
N ASP A 79 2.85 -8.99 -0.85
CA ASP A 79 3.89 -8.35 -0.02
C ASP A 79 3.18 -7.62 1.13
N PHE A 80 2.22 -6.74 0.78
CA PHE A 80 1.30 -6.13 1.74
C PHE A 80 -0.12 -5.94 1.17
N LEU A 81 -1.14 -6.07 2.04
CA LEU A 81 -2.54 -5.71 1.77
C LEU A 81 -3.11 -4.95 2.98
N LEU A 82 -3.88 -3.89 2.73
CA LEU A 82 -4.74 -3.28 3.75
C LEU A 82 -6.19 -3.69 3.54
N SER A 83 -6.86 -4.11 4.61
CA SER A 83 -8.24 -4.59 4.57
C SER A 83 -9.13 -3.88 5.58
N GLY A 84 -10.32 -3.47 5.14
CA GLY A 84 -11.29 -2.65 5.86
C GLY A 84 -12.07 -3.40 6.95
N THR A 85 -11.35 -4.07 7.85
CA THR A 85 -11.92 -4.60 9.08
C THR A 85 -10.81 -4.73 10.13
N PRO A 86 -10.99 -4.22 11.36
CA PRO A 86 -9.98 -4.28 12.40
C PRO A 86 -9.78 -5.73 12.91
N LEU A 87 -8.52 -6.11 13.18
CA LEU A 87 -8.15 -7.28 14.00
C LEU A 87 -8.71 -8.62 13.51
N ASN A 88 -8.81 -8.84 12.20
CA ASN A 88 -9.21 -10.13 11.65
C ASN A 88 -8.00 -11.00 11.28
N PHE A 89 -8.16 -12.31 11.46
CA PHE A 89 -7.26 -13.34 10.96
C PHE A 89 -7.58 -13.75 9.51
N GLU A 90 -8.34 -12.92 8.79
CA GLU A 90 -8.82 -13.18 7.42
C GLU A 90 -8.94 -11.85 6.66
N ILE A 91 -8.64 -11.89 5.37
CA ILE A 91 -8.84 -10.76 4.46
C ILE A 91 -10.33 -10.65 4.15
N LYS A 92 -10.95 -9.48 4.41
CA LYS A 92 -12.40 -9.27 4.19
C LYS A 92 -12.75 -8.16 3.21
N VAL A 93 -12.13 -6.99 3.35
CA VAL A 93 -12.42 -5.83 2.49
C VAL A 93 -11.09 -5.26 1.98
N PRO A 94 -10.31 -5.98 1.15
CA PRO A 94 -9.01 -5.51 0.68
C PRO A 94 -9.19 -4.26 -0.17
N PHE A 95 -8.65 -3.13 0.27
CA PHE A 95 -8.83 -1.83 -0.42
C PHE A 95 -7.53 -1.21 -0.91
N PHE A 96 -6.39 -1.70 -0.42
CA PHE A 96 -5.06 -1.23 -0.81
C PHE A 96 -4.10 -2.39 -0.96
N ALA A 97 -3.41 -2.48 -2.09
CA ALA A 97 -2.33 -3.42 -2.33
C ALA A 97 -0.99 -2.70 -2.39
N LEU A 98 0.06 -3.27 -1.80
CA LEU A 98 1.41 -2.74 -1.93
C LEU A 98 2.36 -3.84 -2.32
N ARG A 99 3.17 -3.55 -3.34
CA ARG A 99 4.15 -4.44 -3.92
C ARG A 99 5.55 -3.86 -3.77
N GLU A 100 6.45 -4.64 -3.22
CA GLU A 100 7.85 -4.27 -3.10
C GLU A 100 8.65 -4.77 -4.31
N THR A 101 9.59 -3.96 -4.79
CA THR A 101 10.64 -4.45 -5.68
C THR A 101 11.62 -5.37 -4.96
N LYS A 102 11.96 -6.48 -5.61
CA LYS A 102 13.05 -7.38 -5.17
C LYS A 102 14.43 -6.87 -5.57
N GLY A 103 14.49 -5.76 -6.31
CA GLY A 103 15.70 -5.12 -6.84
C GLY A 103 15.39 -4.43 -8.18
N GLY A 104 16.14 -3.38 -8.53
CA GLY A 104 15.88 -2.58 -9.73
C GLY A 104 14.74 -1.56 -9.55
N GLU A 105 14.24 -1.04 -10.67
CA GLU A 105 13.22 0.02 -10.72
C GLU A 105 11.86 -0.44 -10.20
N ILE A 106 11.14 0.43 -9.48
CA ILE A 106 9.83 0.09 -8.87
C ILE A 106 8.74 -0.15 -9.92
N GLU A 107 8.91 0.41 -11.12
CA GLU A 107 8.01 0.30 -12.26
C GLU A 107 7.89 -1.14 -12.77
N SER A 108 8.95 -1.94 -12.58
CA SER A 108 8.93 -3.37 -12.92
C SER A 108 7.86 -4.15 -12.14
N CYS A 109 7.37 -3.62 -11.01
CA CYS A 109 6.33 -4.22 -10.19
C CYS A 109 4.90 -3.79 -10.55
N LEU A 110 4.72 -2.84 -11.47
CA LEU A 110 3.40 -2.32 -11.84
C LEU A 110 2.44 -3.42 -12.32
N PRO A 111 2.84 -4.36 -13.21
CA PRO A 111 1.95 -5.42 -13.67
C PRO A 111 1.44 -6.31 -12.53
N GLN A 112 2.33 -6.70 -11.61
CA GLN A 112 1.97 -7.57 -10.49
C GLN A 112 1.12 -6.83 -9.46
N CYS A 113 1.42 -5.55 -9.19
CA CYS A 113 0.59 -4.71 -8.32
C CYS A 113 -0.82 -4.57 -8.91
N ALA A 114 -0.94 -4.29 -10.21
CA ALA A 114 -2.21 -4.21 -10.90
C ALA A 114 -3.00 -5.52 -10.86
N ALA A 115 -2.35 -6.67 -11.09
CA ALA A 115 -3.00 -7.98 -10.97
C ALA A 115 -3.54 -8.23 -9.54
N GLN A 116 -2.75 -7.89 -8.52
CA GLN A 116 -3.20 -8.00 -7.12
C GLN A 116 -4.36 -7.04 -6.80
N MET A 117 -4.39 -5.85 -7.40
CA MET A 117 -5.52 -4.92 -7.29
C MET A 117 -6.79 -5.46 -7.97
N VAL A 118 -6.66 -6.09 -9.14
CA VAL A 118 -7.77 -6.77 -9.82
C VAL A 118 -8.31 -7.93 -8.97
N ALA A 119 -7.41 -8.73 -8.37
CA ALA A 119 -7.78 -9.77 -7.42
C ALA A 119 -8.57 -9.20 -6.23
N ALA A 120 -8.12 -8.07 -5.66
CA ALA A 120 -8.83 -7.40 -4.58
C ALA A 120 -10.21 -6.86 -5.01
N GLN A 121 -10.34 -6.29 -6.20
CA GLN A 121 -11.63 -5.82 -6.72
C GLN A 121 -12.60 -7.00 -6.89
N LEU A 122 -12.16 -8.08 -7.55
CA LEU A 122 -12.94 -9.29 -7.75
C LEU A 122 -13.35 -9.94 -6.41
N PHE A 123 -12.44 -9.96 -5.43
CA PHE A 123 -12.73 -10.45 -4.08
C PHE A 123 -13.88 -9.65 -3.45
N ASN A 124 -13.79 -8.31 -3.48
CA ASN A 124 -14.84 -7.45 -2.92
C ASN A 124 -16.18 -7.62 -3.66
N GLU A 125 -16.17 -7.72 -4.99
CA GLU A 125 -17.37 -7.96 -5.80
C GLU A 125 -18.06 -9.28 -5.39
N ARG A 126 -17.28 -10.37 -5.26
CA ARG A 126 -17.80 -11.69 -4.84
C ARG A 126 -18.35 -11.67 -3.41
N GLN A 127 -17.72 -10.93 -2.52
CA GLN A 127 -18.16 -10.75 -1.13
C GLN A 127 -19.25 -9.67 -0.97
N LYS A 128 -19.68 -9.02 -2.06
CA LYS A 128 -20.66 -7.93 -2.07
C LYS A 128 -20.23 -6.72 -1.22
N ASN A 129 -18.94 -6.50 -1.07
CA ASN A 129 -18.40 -5.31 -0.43
C ASN A 129 -18.41 -4.15 -1.42
N SER A 130 -19.18 -3.10 -1.10
CA SER A 130 -19.18 -1.88 -1.90
C SER A 130 -18.01 -0.98 -1.48
N ILE A 131 -17.02 -0.83 -2.36
CA ILE A 131 -15.89 0.07 -2.15
C ILE A 131 -15.70 0.99 -3.36
N PRO A 132 -15.24 2.25 -3.17
CA PRO A 132 -15.19 3.24 -4.24
C PRO A 132 -14.15 2.95 -5.34
N ALA A 133 -13.07 2.26 -4.96
CA ALA A 133 -11.93 1.87 -5.80
C ALA A 133 -11.05 0.88 -5.02
N VAL A 134 -10.08 0.27 -5.69
CA VAL A 134 -8.91 -0.36 -5.04
C VAL A 134 -7.69 0.50 -5.35
N PHE A 135 -6.91 0.84 -4.33
CA PHE A 135 -5.64 1.55 -4.53
C PHE A 135 -4.46 0.59 -4.49
N GLY A 136 -3.36 1.03 -5.11
CA GLY A 136 -2.12 0.27 -5.20
C GLY A 136 -0.92 1.15 -4.88
N CYS A 137 0.20 0.52 -4.56
CA CYS A 137 1.50 1.18 -4.54
C CYS A 137 2.59 0.18 -4.92
N VAL A 138 3.51 0.61 -5.78
CA VAL A 138 4.80 -0.06 -5.98
C VAL A 138 5.87 0.71 -5.21
N THR A 139 6.77 0.00 -4.54
CA THR A 139 7.78 0.67 -3.71
C THR A 139 9.09 -0.11 -3.56
N SER A 140 10.16 0.61 -3.26
CA SER A 140 11.41 0.06 -2.73
C SER A 140 11.59 0.37 -1.24
N GLY A 141 10.53 0.81 -0.55
CA GLY A 141 10.62 1.43 0.78
C GLY A 141 11.16 2.86 0.75
N VAL A 142 12.04 3.20 -0.20
CA VAL A 142 12.59 4.55 -0.38
C VAL A 142 11.80 5.34 -1.42
N VAL A 143 11.40 4.70 -2.52
CA VAL A 143 10.65 5.32 -3.62
C VAL A 143 9.27 4.67 -3.68
N TRP A 144 8.23 5.47 -3.87
CA TRP A 144 6.83 5.07 -3.83
C TRP A 144 6.10 5.65 -5.02
N ARG A 145 5.33 4.83 -5.74
CA ARG A 145 4.39 5.29 -6.76
C ARG A 145 3.05 4.62 -6.59
N PHE A 146 2.00 5.43 -6.57
CA PHE A 146 0.65 4.98 -6.27
C PHE A 146 -0.15 4.66 -7.53
N LEU A 147 -1.21 3.87 -7.36
CA LEU A 147 -2.13 3.46 -8.40
C LEU A 147 -3.56 3.52 -7.89
N LYS A 148 -4.52 3.65 -8.80
CA LYS A 148 -5.96 3.56 -8.54
C LYS A 148 -6.63 2.70 -9.59
N LEU A 149 -7.37 1.70 -9.17
CA LEU A 149 -8.22 0.87 -10.02
C LEU A 149 -9.69 1.11 -9.66
N LYS A 150 -10.50 1.40 -10.67
CA LYS A 150 -11.95 1.46 -10.55
C LYS A 150 -12.59 0.83 -11.78
N GLY A 151 -13.27 -0.30 -11.60
CA GLY A 151 -13.80 -1.08 -12.72
C GLY A 151 -12.63 -1.56 -13.58
N ASN A 152 -12.61 -1.19 -14.86
CA ASN A 152 -11.53 -1.54 -15.79
C ASN A 152 -10.53 -0.39 -16.01
N ASN A 153 -10.63 0.70 -15.25
CA ASN A 153 -9.76 1.85 -15.40
C ASN A 153 -8.66 1.82 -14.33
N LEU A 154 -7.44 1.49 -14.74
CA LEU A 154 -6.23 1.59 -13.92
C LEU A 154 -5.50 2.90 -14.24
N ILE A 155 -5.27 3.72 -13.23
CA ILE A 155 -4.50 4.96 -13.33
C ILE A 155 -3.25 4.79 -12.47
N ILE A 156 -2.10 5.10 -13.06
CA ILE A 156 -0.81 5.18 -12.36
C ILE A 156 -0.58 6.66 -12.01
N ASP A 157 -0.11 6.92 -10.80
CA ASP A 157 0.24 8.28 -10.40
C ASP A 157 1.48 8.77 -11.17
N ASP A 158 1.41 9.99 -11.70
CA ASP A 158 2.56 10.63 -12.36
C ASP A 158 3.59 11.10 -11.32
N ASP A 159 3.13 11.40 -10.10
CA ASP A 159 4.00 11.81 -9.01
C ASP A 159 4.73 10.58 -8.41
N VAL A 160 6.02 10.78 -8.11
CA VAL A 160 6.87 9.83 -7.37
C VAL A 160 7.14 10.42 -6.00
N TYR A 161 6.98 9.59 -4.96
CA TYR A 161 7.13 10.01 -3.58
C TYR A 161 8.35 9.34 -2.96
N TYR A 162 9.11 10.10 -2.18
CA TYR A 162 10.38 9.66 -1.61
C TYR A 162 10.30 9.65 -0.08
N LEU A 163 11.02 8.70 0.55
CA LEU A 163 11.02 8.48 1.99
C LEU A 163 11.55 9.68 2.79
N ASP A 164 12.41 10.51 2.19
CA ASP A 164 12.86 11.77 2.79
C ASP A 164 11.72 12.78 3.02
N ASN A 165 10.60 12.62 2.30
CA ASN A 165 9.34 13.31 2.52
C ASN A 165 8.25 12.35 2.98
N LEU A 166 8.56 11.56 4.02
CA LEU A 166 7.62 10.66 4.68
C LEU A 166 6.28 11.31 5.09
N PRO A 167 6.21 12.57 5.57
CA PRO A 167 4.92 13.21 5.85
C PRO A 167 3.99 13.25 4.63
N LEU A 168 4.53 13.44 3.43
CA LEU A 168 3.75 13.45 2.20
C LEU A 168 3.24 12.04 1.84
N ILE A 169 4.07 11.01 1.97
CA ILE A 169 3.66 9.60 1.77
C ILE A 169 2.51 9.25 2.72
N LEU A 170 2.65 9.58 4.00
CA LEU A 170 1.58 9.38 4.98
C LEU A 170 0.32 10.19 4.64
N GLY A 171 0.48 11.41 4.10
CA GLY A 171 -0.64 12.23 3.62
C GLY A 171 -1.39 11.59 2.45
N VAL A 172 -0.69 10.98 1.49
CA VAL A 172 -1.29 10.22 0.39
C VAL A 172 -2.08 9.03 0.93
N LEU A 173 -1.45 8.21 1.77
CA LEU A 173 -2.09 7.06 2.40
C LEU A 173 -3.32 7.48 3.20
N GLN A 174 -3.23 8.58 3.95
CA GLN A 174 -4.35 9.11 4.73
C GLN A 174 -5.52 9.53 3.85
N LYS A 175 -5.23 10.19 2.72
CA LYS A 175 -6.25 10.58 1.75
C LYS A 175 -6.95 9.37 1.14
N ILE A 176 -6.22 8.30 0.86
CA ILE A 176 -6.77 7.03 0.38
C ILE A 176 -7.69 6.41 1.45
N VAL A 177 -7.19 6.22 2.67
CA VAL A 177 -7.95 5.57 3.76
C VAL A 177 -9.24 6.33 4.09
N ASN A 178 -9.24 7.66 3.99
CA ASN A 178 -10.44 8.47 4.24
C ASN A 178 -11.60 8.17 3.27
N LEU A 179 -11.36 7.50 2.14
CA LEU A 179 -12.42 7.06 1.22
C LEU A 179 -13.17 5.81 1.70
N TYR A 180 -12.68 5.15 2.75
CA TYR A 180 -13.21 3.88 3.29
C TYR A 180 -13.67 4.00 4.74
N LYS A 181 -13.71 5.22 5.28
CA LYS A 181 -14.23 5.52 6.62
C LYS A 181 -15.73 5.81 6.57
#